data_AF-A0A4U7F2W5-F1
#
_entry.id   AF-A0A4U7F2W5-F1
#
_cell.length_a   1.000
_cell.length_b   1.000
_cell.length_c   1.000
_cell.angle_alpha   90.00
_cell.angle_beta   90.00
_cell.angle_gamma   90.00
#
_symmetry.space_group_name_H-M   'P 1'
#
loop_
_entity.id
_entity.type
_entity.pdbx_description
1 polymer ?
#
loop_
_entity_poly.entity_id
_entity_poly.type
_entity_poly.pdbx_seq_one_letter_code
_entity_poly.pdbx_strand_id
1 'polypeptide(L)'
;AGRTLGESPSGAFKRVTLPLTRSGIVAGAALVFLTTMKELPVTLVLRPTGFETIVTQIWRAQATALYQYAVVPTLILLVISGLSMIVILTQEGGKEGL
;
A
#
# COMPACT_ATOMS: atom_id res chain seq x y z
N ALA A 1 1.11 6.78 -32.12
CA ALA A 1 1.83 5.70 -32.82
C ALA A 1 1.03 4.39 -32.90
N GLY A 2 0.51 3.83 -31.80
CA GLY A 2 -0.21 2.53 -31.84
C GLY A 2 -1.49 2.47 -32.68
N ARG A 3 -2.28 3.56 -32.71
CA ARG A 3 -3.51 3.64 -33.54
C ARG A 3 -3.24 3.68 -35.04
N THR A 4 -2.05 4.13 -35.46
CA THR A 4 -1.67 4.24 -36.88
C THR A 4 -1.21 2.90 -37.46
N LEU A 5 -0.97 1.89 -36.62
CA LEU A 5 -0.47 0.55 -36.99
C LEU A 5 -1.59 -0.50 -37.09
N GLY A 6 -2.87 -0.11 -37.03
CA GLY A 6 -4.00 -1.03 -37.13
C GLY A 6 -4.28 -1.87 -35.87
N GLU A 7 -3.62 -1.57 -34.75
CA GLU A 7 -3.81 -2.29 -33.48
C GLU A 7 -5.08 -1.81 -32.75
N SER A 8 -5.81 -2.74 -32.13
CA SER A 8 -6.99 -2.40 -31.33
C SER A 8 -6.60 -1.57 -30.09
N PRO A 9 -7.47 -0.67 -29.59
CA PRO A 9 -7.15 0.17 -28.42
C PRO A 9 -6.70 -0.61 -27.18
N SER A 10 -7.26 -1.81 -26.98
CA SER A 10 -6.89 -2.71 -25.89
C SER A 10 -5.52 -3.37 -26.09
N GLY A 11 -5.14 -3.67 -27.34
CA GLY A 11 -3.79 -4.15 -27.71
C GLY A 11 -2.72 -3.10 -27.42
N ALA A 12 -2.95 -1.87 -27.91
CA ALA A 12 -2.03 -0.75 -27.68
C ALA A 12 -1.86 -0.42 -26.19
N PHE A 13 -2.95 -0.45 -25.40
CA PHE A 13 -2.88 -0.24 -23.95
C PHE A 13 -2.01 -1.29 -23.26
N LYS A 14 -2.23 -2.58 -23.54
CA LYS A 14 -1.45 -3.66 -22.89
C LYS A 14 0.01 -3.67 -23.31
N ARG A 15 0.31 -3.32 -24.56
CA ARG A 15 1.65 -3.47 -25.15
C ARG A 15 2.53 -2.24 -24.98
N VAL A 16 1.93 -1.06 -24.86
CA VAL A 16 2.65 0.22 -24.76
C VAL A 16 2.37 0.88 -23.42
N THR A 17 1.12 1.27 -23.15
CA THR A 17 0.78 2.09 -21.99
C THR A 17 1.06 1.36 -20.68
N LEU A 18 0.58 0.12 -20.52
CA LEU A 18 0.70 -0.66 -19.30
C LEU A 18 2.17 -0.91 -18.88
N PRO A 19 3.09 -1.38 -19.75
CA PRO A 19 4.48 -1.53 -19.36
C PRO A 19 5.19 -0.19 -19.11
N LEU A 20 4.82 0.89 -19.81
CA LEU A 20 5.38 2.23 -19.56
C LEU A 20 4.91 2.81 -18.22
N THR A 21 3.68 2.55 -17.79
CA THR A 21 3.13 3.07 -16.53
C THR A 21 3.29 2.12 -15.35
N ARG A 22 3.84 0.91 -15.55
CA ARG A 22 3.92 -0.15 -14.53
C ARG A 22 4.58 0.31 -13.22
N SER A 23 5.66 1.09 -13.30
CA SER A 23 6.37 1.59 -12.11
C SER A 23 5.52 2.57 -11.31
N GLY A 24 4.82 3.48 -12.02
CA GLY A 24 3.87 4.40 -11.42
C GLY A 24 2.67 3.69 -10.78
N ILE A 25 2.16 2.63 -11.42
CA ILE A 25 1.08 1.79 -10.86
C ILE A 25 1.54 1.11 -9.57
N VAL A 26 2.74 0.51 -9.57
CA VAL A 26 3.28 -0.17 -8.37
C VAL A 26 3.52 0.82 -7.24
N ALA A 27 4.10 1.99 -7.53
CA ALA A 27 4.32 3.04 -6.53
C ALA A 27 2.97 3.54 -5.95
N GLY A 28 1.99 3.82 -6.81
CA GLY A 28 0.66 4.24 -6.39
C GLY A 28 -0.07 3.16 -5.57
N ALA A 29 0.04 1.89 -5.96
CA ALA A 29 -0.53 0.78 -5.21
C ALA A 29 0.11 0.62 -3.82
N ALA A 30 1.45 0.73 -3.74
CA ALA A 30 2.18 0.69 -2.47
C ALA A 30 1.80 1.87 -1.55
N LEU A 31 1.62 3.07 -2.11
CA LEU A 31 1.14 4.24 -1.37
C LEU A 31 -0.27 4.03 -0.82
N VAL A 32 -1.22 3.61 -1.66
CA VAL A 32 -2.61 3.34 -1.22
C VAL A 32 -2.64 2.24 -0.15
N PHE A 33 -1.85 1.18 -0.32
CA PHE A 33 -1.71 0.12 0.67
C PHE A 33 -1.19 0.67 2.01
N LEU A 34 -0.10 1.45 1.98
CA LEU A 34 0.50 2.05 3.18
C LEU A 34 -0.52 2.94 3.93
N THR A 35 -1.25 3.78 3.20
CA THR A 35 -2.24 4.69 3.78
C THR A 35 -3.40 3.91 4.38
N THR A 36 -4.03 3.02 3.61
CA THR A 36 -5.19 2.26 4.07
C THR A 36 -4.88 1.33 5.25
N MET A 37 -3.67 0.76 5.32
CA MET A 37 -3.25 -0.09 6.43
C MET A 37 -3.18 0.64 7.77
N LYS A 38 -3.01 1.97 7.77
CA LYS A 38 -2.95 2.80 8.98
C LYS A 38 -4.29 3.48 9.31
N GLU A 39 -5.31 3.34 8.45
CA GLU A 39 -6.62 3.96 8.63
C GLU A 39 -7.46 3.25 9.70
N LEU A 40 -7.25 3.70 10.94
CA LEU A 40 -7.98 3.25 12.11
C LEU A 40 -9.48 3.63 12.10
N PRO A 41 -9.89 4.87 11.73
CA PRO A 41 -11.31 5.26 11.81
C PRO A 41 -12.20 4.41 10.91
N VAL A 42 -11.78 4.18 9.66
CA VAL A 42 -12.51 3.34 8.69
C VAL A 42 -12.63 1.91 9.20
N THR A 43 -11.55 1.37 9.75
CA THR A 43 -11.54 0.03 10.35
C THR A 43 -12.52 -0.08 11.52
N LEU A 44 -12.58 0.92 12.40
CA LEU A 44 -13.51 0.89 13.54
C LEU A 44 -14.97 0.99 13.13
N VAL A 45 -15.29 1.71 12.04
CA VAL A 45 -16.65 1.83 11.50
C VAL A 45 -17.08 0.56 10.77
N LEU A 46 -16.19 -0.06 10.00
CA LEU A 46 -16.50 -1.21 9.14
C LEU A 46 -16.28 -2.57 9.82
N ARG A 47 -15.61 -2.63 10.98
CA ARG A 47 -15.28 -3.92 11.61
C ARG A 47 -16.56 -4.66 12.05
N PRO A 48 -16.67 -5.97 11.78
CA PRO A 48 -17.69 -6.80 12.40
C PRO A 48 -17.43 -6.95 13.90
N THR A 49 -18.49 -7.21 14.66
CA THR A 49 -18.41 -7.38 16.12
C THR A 49 -17.49 -8.55 16.47
N GLY A 50 -16.53 -8.30 17.36
CA GLY A 50 -15.57 -9.31 17.83
C GLY A 50 -14.34 -9.53 16.93
N PHE A 51 -14.19 -8.79 15.83
CA PHE A 51 -12.98 -8.88 14.99
C PHE A 51 -11.94 -7.83 15.41
N GLU A 52 -10.77 -8.32 15.82
CA GLU A 52 -9.63 -7.49 16.22
C GLU A 52 -8.55 -7.56 15.13
N THR A 53 -8.10 -6.40 14.65
CA THR A 53 -6.99 -6.25 13.72
C THR A 53 -5.72 -5.85 14.47
N ILE A 54 -4.56 -5.93 13.81
CA ILE A 54 -3.29 -5.46 14.38
C ILE A 54 -3.42 -4.01 14.85
N VAL A 55 -4.11 -3.15 14.09
CA VAL A 55 -4.33 -1.74 14.40
C VAL A 55 -5.26 -1.57 15.60
N THR A 56 -6.36 -2.33 15.69
CA THR A 56 -7.29 -2.21 16.83
C THR A 56 -6.68 -2.74 18.12
N GLN A 57 -5.80 -3.74 18.04
CA GLN A 57 -5.04 -4.24 19.20
C GLN A 57 -4.09 -3.17 19.76
N ILE A 58 -3.36 -2.47 18.90
CA ILE A 58 -2.50 -1.34 19.30
C ILE A 58 -3.35 -0.24 19.95
N TRP A 59 -4.47 0.11 19.30
CA TRP A 59 -5.38 1.14 19.81
C TRP A 59 -5.98 0.78 21.16
N ARG A 60 -6.43 -0.48 21.34
CA ARG A 60 -6.98 -0.98 22.61
C ARG A 60 -5.93 -0.94 23.71
N ALA A 61 -4.72 -1.43 23.43
CA ALA A 61 -3.61 -1.43 24.40
C ALA A 61 -3.21 0.00 24.80
N GLN A 62 -3.28 0.96 23.87
CA GLN A 62 -3.07 2.37 24.15
C GLN A 62 -4.22 2.96 24.98
N ALA A 63 -5.48 2.64 24.66
CA ALA A 63 -6.66 3.11 25.38
C ALA A 63 -6.73 2.59 26.82
N THR A 64 -6.20 1.40 27.10
CA THR A 64 -6.13 0.81 28.45
C THR A 64 -4.83 1.13 29.19
N ALA A 65 -3.96 1.97 28.62
CA ALA A 65 -2.62 2.29 29.14
C ALA A 65 -1.70 1.07 29.35
N LEU A 66 -1.98 -0.05 28.67
CA LEU A 66 -1.20 -1.28 28.72
C LEU A 66 -0.22 -1.37 27.52
N TYR A 67 0.69 -0.42 27.42
CA TYR A 67 1.63 -0.28 26.28
C TYR A 67 2.48 -1.52 26.01
N GLN A 68 2.79 -2.31 27.04
CA GLN A 68 3.55 -3.56 26.93
C GLN A 68 2.95 -4.54 25.90
N TYR A 69 1.62 -4.60 25.79
CA TYR A 69 0.94 -5.46 24.83
C TYR A 69 0.85 -4.86 23.41
N ALA A 70 1.12 -3.55 23.26
CA ALA A 70 1.12 -2.87 21.97
C ALA A 70 2.45 -3.07 21.21
N VAL A 71 3.54 -3.43 21.89
CA VAL A 71 4.89 -3.46 21.32
C VAL A 71 4.98 -4.41 20.12
N VAL A 72 4.62 -5.68 20.31
CA VAL A 72 4.68 -6.69 19.25
C VAL A 72 3.82 -6.32 18.02
N PRO A 73 2.52 -6.01 18.16
CA PRO A 73 1.71 -5.65 16.99
C PRO A 73 2.19 -4.37 16.32
N THR A 74 2.71 -3.40 17.09
CA THR A 74 3.30 -2.16 16.52
C THR A 74 4.55 -2.47 15.69
N LEU A 75 5.44 -3.35 16.17
CA LEU A 75 6.65 -3.73 15.43
C LEU A 75 6.30 -4.45 14.12
N ILE A 76 5.33 -5.36 14.14
CA ILE A 76 4.85 -6.05 12.92
C ILE A 76 4.32 -5.02 11.91
N LEU A 77 3.47 -4.09 12.38
CA LEU A 77 2.89 -3.05 11.54
C LEU A 77 3.97 -2.12 10.97
N LEU A 78 5.02 -1.82 11.75
CA LEU A 78 6.16 -1.03 11.34
C LEU A 78 6.98 -1.72 10.25
N VAL A 79 7.28 -3.02 10.41
CA VAL A 79 8.00 -3.80 9.38
C VAL A 79 7.21 -3.83 8.07
N ILE A 80 5.92 -4.13 8.11
CA ILE A 80 5.07 -4.17 6.90
C ILE A 80 4.99 -2.79 6.24
N SER A 81 4.83 -1.73 7.04
CA SER A 81 4.83 -0.35 6.54
C SER A 81 6.16 0.00 5.88
N GLY A 82 7.27 -0.38 6.51
CA GLY A 82 8.63 -0.17 6.02
C GLY A 82 8.89 -0.88 4.70
N LEU A 83 8.41 -2.12 4.54
CA LEU A 83 8.49 -2.84 3.27
C LEU A 83 7.74 -2.10 2.15
N SER A 84 6.54 -1.60 2.43
CA SER A 84 5.80 -0.78 1.44
C SER A 84 6.57 0.50 1.08
N MET A 85 7.18 1.14 2.07
CA MET A 85 7.98 2.35 1.84
C MET A 85 9.22 2.07 1.00
N ILE A 86 9.90 0.93 1.21
CA ILE A 86 11.01 0.50 0.35
C ILE A 86 10.54 0.31 -1.10
N VAL A 87 9.36 -0.29 -1.31
CA VAL A 87 8.80 -0.42 -2.67
C VAL A 87 8.60 0.97 -3.30
N ILE A 88 8.08 1.95 -2.57
CA ILE A 88 7.91 3.31 -3.09
C ILE A 88 9.27 3.94 -3.45
N LEU A 89 10.25 3.87 -2.55
CA LEU A 89 11.59 4.45 -2.74
C LEU A 89 12.35 3.80 -3.90
N THR A 90 12.23 2.48 -4.09
CA THR A 90 12.87 1.79 -5.22
C THR A 90 12.27 2.17 -6.58
N GLN A 91 11.00 2.62 -6.61
CA GLN A 91 10.37 3.13 -7.83
C GLN A 91 10.77 4.59 -8.14
N GLU A 92 11.25 5.34 -7.15
CA GLU A 92 11.81 6.68 -7.32
C GLU A 92 13.21 6.62 -7.95
N GLY A 93 14.09 5.73 -7.45
CA GLY A 93 15.47 5.58 -7.94
C GLY A 93 15.59 5.01 -9.37
N GLY A 94 14.54 4.37 -9.90
CA GLY A 94 14.50 3.90 -11.30
C GLY A 94 14.43 5.03 -12.34
N LYS A 95 14.30 6.29 -11.92
CA LYS A 95 14.26 7.47 -12.80
C LYS A 95 15.59 8.20 -12.96
N GLU A 96 16.64 7.81 -12.22
CA GLU A 96 17.96 8.46 -12.26
C GLU A 96 18.99 7.71 -13.12
N GLY A 97 18.62 6.57 -13.71
CA GLY A 97 19.45 5.82 -14.66
C GLY A 97 19.06 6.11 -16.11
N LEU A 98 19.35 7.31 -16.60
CA LEU A 98 19.53 7.61 -18.02
C LEU A 98 21.03 7.74 -18.32
#